data_AF-T1FL31-F1
#
_entry.id   AF-T1FL31-F1
#
_cell.length_a   1.000
_cell.length_b   1.000
_cell.length_c   1.000
_cell.angle_alpha   90.00
_cell.angle_beta   90.00
_cell.angle_gamma   90.00
#
_symmetry.space_group_name_H-M   'P 1'
#
loop_
_entity.id
_entity.type
_entity.pdbx_description
1 polymer ?
#
loop_
_entity_poly.entity_id
_entity_poly.type
_entity_poly.pdbx_seq_one_letter_code
_entity_poly.pdbx_strand_id
1 'polypeptide(L)'
;QPVWEAVRATGAAPTYFRASGRFIDGGIVANNPTLDVLTEIHKYNLANRKLGSTKGLPQMHVVVSVGTGSPPVKFIEECDVYRPEGIMEFAKTTESDGQSVSRAAAWCNMINVPFFRFSPQLSDLIPLDCSDNITLINMLWETQCYLHSRHEKLVQLGKGELIEDGESLKLYCLKNVYCAIYSDPLSDSKFYRIFNENDLEAATKRYKLLNEKLPHLASCYKEVNVATLKHIVKSIERFPHYSLAHLSLIIDAENCLETENFLRCVDHSMLATKDASMLNELNNIGESALHEACLNKLPDNVNMLLQMGANSSLSASYRYPVHCAMQVDCISCVEVLHEYDNDVLKLAEKIYGNTAMHCLKSKQ
;
A
#
# COMPACT_ATOMS: atom_id res chain seq x y z
N GLN A 1 4.00 11.93 23.06
CA GLN A 1 3.07 12.99 22.63
C GLN A 1 2.08 12.38 21.66
N PRO A 2 0.76 12.55 21.85
CA PRO A 2 -0.23 12.16 20.86
C PRO A 2 0.01 12.86 19.52
N VAL A 3 -0.20 12.15 18.41
CA VAL A 3 0.06 12.68 17.05
C VAL A 3 -0.74 13.96 16.77
N TRP A 4 -2.02 13.98 17.16
CA TRP A 4 -2.90 15.13 16.92
C TRP A 4 -2.44 16.40 17.65
N GLU A 5 -1.80 16.27 18.82
CA GLU A 5 -1.27 17.42 19.58
C GLU A 5 -0.06 18.04 18.86
N ALA A 6 0.82 17.20 18.29
CA ALA A 6 1.96 17.66 17.52
C ALA A 6 1.53 18.35 16.23
N VAL A 7 0.54 17.79 15.52
CA VAL A 7 -0.05 18.38 14.32
C VAL A 7 -0.70 19.73 14.63
N ARG A 8 -1.49 19.82 15.71
CA ARG A 8 -2.08 21.09 16.15
C ARG A 8 -1.02 22.12 16.51
N ALA A 9 0.04 21.70 17.20
CA ALA A 9 1.11 22.60 17.63
C ALA A 9 1.87 23.21 16.44
N THR A 10 2.23 22.39 15.45
CA THR A 10 3.03 22.86 14.30
C THR A 10 2.27 23.79 13.36
N GLY A 11 0.92 23.71 13.32
CA GLY A 11 0.06 24.57 12.49
C GLY A 11 -0.61 25.72 13.26
N ALA A 12 -0.17 26.02 14.48
CA ALA A 12 -0.74 27.07 15.31
C ALA A 12 -0.23 28.46 14.90
N ALA A 13 -0.49 28.85 13.65
CA ALA A 13 -0.04 30.11 13.04
C ALA A 13 -0.44 31.32 13.89
N PRO A 14 0.52 32.18 14.30
CA PRO A 14 0.20 33.44 14.97
C PRO A 14 -0.82 34.25 14.17
N THR A 15 -1.67 35.01 14.87
CA THR A 15 -2.80 35.78 14.31
C THR A 15 -4.01 34.95 13.86
N TYR A 16 -3.84 33.67 13.50
CA TYR A 16 -4.94 32.77 13.16
C TYR A 16 -5.37 31.89 14.34
N PHE A 17 -4.40 31.31 15.05
CA PHE A 17 -4.63 30.37 16.14
C PHE A 17 -3.93 30.79 17.42
N ARG A 18 -4.48 30.38 18.57
CA ARG A 18 -3.80 30.48 19.86
C ARG A 18 -2.71 29.40 19.96
N ALA A 19 -1.64 29.72 20.69
CA ALA A 19 -0.56 28.78 20.98
C ALA A 19 -1.10 27.46 21.57
N SER A 20 -0.48 26.34 21.17
CA SER A 20 -0.78 25.01 21.70
C SER A 20 0.08 24.76 22.94
N GLY A 21 -0.39 25.24 24.09
CA GLY A 21 0.38 25.22 25.34
C GLY A 21 1.64 26.07 25.21
N ARG A 22 2.81 25.42 25.20
CA ARG A 22 4.12 26.08 25.05
C ARG A 22 4.64 26.14 23.60
N PHE A 23 3.85 25.66 22.64
CA PHE A 23 4.25 25.54 21.25
C PHE A 23 3.48 26.51 20.36
N ILE A 24 4.15 27.00 19.33
CA ILE A 24 3.65 27.90 18.29
C ILE A 24 4.05 27.33 16.92
N ASP A 25 3.47 27.87 15.85
CA ASP A 25 3.70 27.41 14.48
C ASP A 25 5.19 27.27 14.12
N GLY A 26 5.48 26.19 13.38
CA GLY A 26 6.83 25.91 12.89
C GLY A 26 7.34 26.95 11.90
N GLY A 27 6.46 27.67 11.21
CA GLY A 27 6.77 28.73 10.24
C GLY A 27 7.59 29.88 10.83
N ILE A 28 7.47 30.12 12.14
CA ILE A 28 8.26 31.15 12.85
C ILE A 28 9.74 30.76 12.94
N VAL A 29 10.04 29.46 13.01
CA VAL A 29 11.39 28.94 13.19
C VAL A 29 11.96 28.44 11.85
N ALA A 30 11.21 27.61 11.16
CA ALA A 30 11.62 26.92 9.94
C ALA A 30 10.42 26.69 9.02
N ASN A 31 9.96 27.75 8.33
CA ASN A 31 8.89 27.63 7.33
C ASN A 31 9.26 26.80 6.09
N ASN A 32 10.56 26.54 5.91
CA ASN A 32 11.07 25.49 5.05
C ASN A 32 11.99 24.58 5.87
N PRO A 33 11.50 23.42 6.34
CA PRO A 33 12.23 22.58 7.28
C PRO A 33 13.38 21.79 6.65
N THR A 34 13.71 22.03 5.37
CA THR A 34 14.70 21.20 4.65
C THR A 34 16.06 21.18 5.36
N LEU A 35 16.60 22.35 5.74
CA LEU A 35 17.90 22.43 6.41
C LEU A 35 17.87 21.80 7.81
N ASP A 36 16.77 21.98 8.54
CA ASP A 36 16.57 21.37 9.86
C ASP A 36 16.51 19.85 9.77
N VAL A 37 15.80 19.31 8.78
CA VAL A 37 15.72 17.87 8.51
C VAL A 37 17.10 17.31 8.14
N LEU A 38 17.87 17.98 7.27
CA LEU A 38 19.23 17.56 6.93
C LEU A 38 20.14 17.52 8.18
N THR A 39 20.00 18.52 9.04
CA THR A 39 20.74 18.63 10.30
C THR A 39 20.35 17.50 11.26
N GLU A 40 19.07 17.19 11.38
CA GLU A 40 18.56 16.16 12.28
C GLU A 40 18.97 14.76 11.84
N ILE A 41 18.91 14.46 10.53
CA ILE A 41 19.42 13.20 9.97
C ILE A 41 20.91 13.03 10.28
N HIS A 42 21.71 14.09 10.12
CA HIS A 42 23.12 14.06 10.44
C HIS A 42 23.38 13.81 11.93
N LYS A 43 22.68 14.52 12.83
CA LYS A 43 22.78 14.35 14.28
C LYS A 43 22.39 12.93 14.71
N TYR A 44 21.29 12.40 14.18
CA TYR A 44 20.82 11.05 14.43
C TYR A 44 21.87 10.01 14.03
N ASN A 45 22.45 10.14 12.83
CA ASN A 45 23.49 9.26 12.35
C ASN A 45 24.76 9.33 13.20
N LEU A 46 25.17 10.53 13.60
CA LEU A 46 26.34 10.75 14.44
C LEU A 46 26.16 10.11 15.83
N ALA A 47 24.98 10.29 16.45
CA ALA A 47 24.66 9.73 17.76
C ALA A 47 24.69 8.19 17.73
N ASN A 48 24.05 7.56 16.74
CA ASN A 48 24.03 6.10 16.62
C ASN A 48 25.43 5.50 16.37
N ARG A 49 26.25 6.15 15.55
CA ARG A 49 27.66 5.75 15.34
C ARG A 49 28.45 5.76 16.65
N LYS A 50 28.26 6.78 17.50
CA LYS A 50 28.91 6.86 18.81
C LYS A 50 28.45 5.77 19.78
N LEU A 51 27.20 5.31 19.65
CA LEU A 51 26.66 4.21 20.44
C LEU A 51 27.04 2.82 19.91
N GLY A 52 27.91 2.73 18.89
CA GLY A 52 28.31 1.46 18.26
C GLY A 52 27.26 0.86 17.33
N SER A 53 26.13 1.55 17.12
CA SER A 53 25.08 1.11 16.20
C SER A 53 25.31 1.71 14.81
N THR A 54 25.88 0.91 13.91
CA THR A 54 26.12 1.30 12.51
C THR A 54 25.16 0.64 11.53
N LYS A 55 24.35 -0.31 12.00
CA LYS A 55 23.43 -1.08 11.14
C LYS A 55 22.15 -0.29 10.88
N GLY A 56 21.82 -0.08 9.60
CA GLY A 56 20.54 0.53 9.20
C GLY A 56 20.47 2.06 9.35
N LEU A 57 21.61 2.76 9.37
CA LEU A 57 21.60 4.22 9.41
C LEU A 57 20.98 4.80 8.13
N PRO A 58 20.08 5.80 8.23
CA PRO A 58 19.48 6.44 7.08
C PRO A 58 20.54 7.12 6.21
N GLN A 59 20.54 6.79 4.92
CA GLN A 59 21.37 7.45 3.90
C GLN A 59 20.47 8.29 2.98
N MET A 60 20.85 9.55 2.81
CA MET A 60 20.14 10.48 1.92
C MET A 60 20.60 10.26 0.48
N HIS A 61 19.65 9.96 -0.41
CA HIS A 61 19.93 9.72 -1.83
C HIS A 61 19.33 10.78 -2.75
N VAL A 62 18.31 11.50 -2.27
CA VAL A 62 17.61 12.59 -2.95
C VAL A 62 16.92 13.43 -1.88
N VAL A 63 16.80 14.74 -2.12
CA VAL A 63 16.02 15.65 -1.29
C VAL A 63 14.98 16.32 -2.17
N VAL A 64 13.71 16.21 -1.77
CA VAL A 64 12.58 16.85 -2.44
C VAL A 64 11.93 17.82 -1.47
N SER A 65 11.97 19.11 -1.80
CA SER A 65 11.30 20.17 -1.06
C SER A 65 10.06 20.60 -1.84
N VAL A 66 8.90 20.54 -1.20
CA VAL A 66 7.61 20.93 -1.80
C VAL A 66 7.12 22.20 -1.12
N GLY A 67 6.83 23.22 -1.90
CA GLY A 67 6.26 24.49 -1.46
C GLY A 67 4.75 24.53 -1.68
N THR A 68 4.09 25.45 -0.98
CA THR A 68 2.64 25.70 -1.09
C THR A 68 2.28 26.70 -2.19
N GLY A 69 3.21 26.98 -3.10
CA GLY A 69 3.08 28.00 -4.13
C GLY A 69 3.77 29.31 -3.75
N SER A 70 4.20 30.04 -4.78
CA SER A 70 4.82 31.35 -4.65
C SER A 70 3.85 32.42 -5.15
N PRO A 71 3.64 33.51 -4.40
CA PRO A 71 2.75 34.59 -4.83
C PRO A 71 3.30 35.31 -6.07
N PRO A 72 2.45 36.04 -6.82
CA PRO A 72 2.90 36.81 -7.98
C PRO A 72 3.95 37.85 -7.59
N VAL A 73 4.95 38.04 -8.46
CA VAL A 73 5.98 39.07 -8.27
C VAL A 73 5.33 40.44 -8.42
N LYS A 74 5.29 41.20 -7.32
CA LYS A 74 4.80 42.59 -7.30
C LYS A 74 5.98 43.53 -7.11
N PHE A 75 6.04 44.59 -7.91
CA PHE A 75 6.98 45.68 -7.68
C PHE A 75 6.55 46.45 -6.42
N ILE A 76 7.50 46.73 -5.54
CA ILE A 76 7.28 47.53 -4.33
C ILE A 76 8.28 48.68 -4.39
N GLU A 77 7.76 49.91 -4.34
CA GLU A 77 8.56 51.14 -4.45
C GLU A 77 9.40 51.41 -3.19
N GLU A 78 8.87 51.08 -2.00
CA GLU A 78 9.54 51.32 -0.71
C GLU A 78 9.35 50.14 0.25
N CYS A 79 10.41 49.79 0.98
CA CYS A 79 10.39 48.78 2.03
C CYS A 79 10.73 49.47 3.36
N ASP A 80 9.71 49.83 4.14
CA ASP A 80 9.91 50.36 5.49
C ASP A 80 10.05 49.20 6.48
N VAL A 81 11.16 49.16 7.20
CA VAL A 81 11.52 48.09 8.15
C VAL A 81 11.32 48.54 9.60
N TYR A 82 10.78 49.75 9.82
CA TYR A 82 10.74 50.37 11.14
C TYR A 82 9.70 49.74 12.08
N ARG A 83 8.64 49.12 11.55
CA ARG A 83 7.65 48.37 12.35
C ARG A 83 6.85 47.43 11.45
N PRO A 84 6.77 46.11 11.73
CA PRO A 84 5.88 45.25 10.96
C PRO A 84 4.44 45.62 11.30
N GLU A 85 3.78 46.39 10.43
CA GLU A 85 2.41 46.87 10.66
C GLU A 85 1.35 45.81 10.28
N GLY A 86 1.77 44.65 9.74
CA GLY A 86 0.85 43.56 9.39
C GLY A 86 1.45 42.17 9.25
N ILE A 87 0.54 41.18 9.16
CA ILE A 87 0.82 39.74 9.00
C ILE A 87 1.72 39.48 7.77
N MET A 88 1.55 40.26 6.70
CA MET A 88 2.30 40.11 5.46
C MET A 88 3.80 40.43 5.60
N GLU A 89 4.17 41.37 6.48
CA GLU A 89 5.58 41.67 6.76
C GLU A 89 6.23 40.62 7.64
N PHE A 90 5.47 40.05 8.59
CA PHE A 90 5.92 38.89 9.35
C PHE A 90 6.10 37.67 8.42
N ALA A 91 5.20 37.47 7.47
CA ALA A 91 5.28 36.40 6.48
C ALA A 91 6.51 36.53 5.54
N LYS A 92 6.93 37.76 5.19
CA LYS A 92 8.18 38.02 4.46
C LYS A 92 9.42 37.60 5.25
N THR A 93 9.41 37.68 6.59
CA THR A 93 10.53 37.20 7.42
C THR A 93 10.57 35.68 7.56
N THR A 94 9.45 35.01 7.32
CA THR A 94 9.32 33.55 7.31
C THR A 94 9.32 33.00 5.88
N GLU A 95 10.15 33.56 5.00
CA GLU A 95 10.18 33.18 3.59
C GLU A 95 10.58 31.70 3.41
N SER A 96 9.66 30.89 2.86
CA SER A 96 9.87 29.46 2.63
C SER A 96 10.64 29.17 1.33
N ASP A 97 10.79 30.17 0.47
CA ASP A 97 11.57 30.12 -0.77
C ASP A 97 12.81 31.05 -0.67
N GLY A 98 13.54 31.24 -1.78
CA GLY A 98 14.71 32.11 -1.81
C GLY A 98 15.96 31.48 -1.19
N GLN A 99 16.56 32.16 -0.20
CA GLN A 99 17.87 31.79 0.35
C GLN A 99 17.87 30.47 1.11
N SER A 100 16.77 30.12 1.77
CA SER A 100 16.62 28.83 2.47
C SER A 100 16.78 27.65 1.51
N VAL A 101 16.12 27.74 0.34
CA VAL A 101 16.21 26.77 -0.76
C VAL A 101 17.59 26.77 -1.38
N SER A 102 18.18 27.94 -1.65
CA SER A 102 19.53 28.05 -2.24
C SER A 102 20.60 27.40 -1.34
N ARG A 103 20.54 27.67 -0.03
CA ARG A 103 21.42 27.04 0.96
C ARG A 103 21.21 25.54 0.99
N ALA A 104 19.96 25.07 1.08
CA ALA A 104 19.66 23.64 1.08
C ALA A 104 20.21 22.93 -0.18
N ALA A 105 20.00 23.53 -1.35
CA ALA A 105 20.52 23.02 -2.62
C ALA A 105 22.06 22.94 -2.62
N ALA A 106 22.75 23.98 -2.16
CA ALA A 106 24.21 24.01 -2.09
C ALA A 106 24.76 22.93 -1.14
N TRP A 107 24.15 22.77 0.04
CA TRP A 107 24.51 21.71 0.99
C TRP A 107 24.28 20.31 0.43
N CYS A 108 23.15 20.08 -0.25
CA CYS A 108 22.87 18.80 -0.90
C CYS A 108 23.89 18.52 -2.01
N ASN A 109 24.23 19.51 -2.82
CA ASN A 109 25.25 19.39 -3.87
C ASN A 109 26.63 19.05 -3.29
N MET A 110 27.01 19.65 -2.15
CA MET A 110 28.27 19.36 -1.45
C MET A 110 28.41 17.87 -1.07
N ILE A 111 27.30 17.19 -0.74
CA ILE A 111 27.29 15.77 -0.38
C ILE A 111 26.88 14.86 -1.54
N ASN A 112 26.88 15.36 -2.78
CA ASN A 112 26.46 14.65 -3.99
C ASN A 112 25.03 14.07 -3.93
N VAL A 113 24.14 14.77 -3.23
CA VAL A 113 22.72 14.42 -3.14
C VAL A 113 21.92 15.36 -4.06
N PRO A 114 21.19 14.84 -5.06
CA PRO A 114 20.31 15.65 -5.89
C PRO A 114 19.23 16.34 -5.05
N PHE A 115 19.02 17.63 -5.32
CA PHE A 115 18.00 18.46 -4.67
C PHE A 115 16.97 18.94 -5.68
N PHE A 116 15.70 18.72 -5.38
CA PHE A 116 14.57 19.17 -6.18
C PHE A 116 13.65 20.06 -5.34
N ARG A 117 13.31 21.25 -5.85
CA ARG A 117 12.30 22.14 -5.28
C ARG A 117 11.13 22.24 -6.25
N PHE A 118 9.93 21.96 -5.75
CA PHE A 118 8.68 22.16 -6.48
C PHE A 118 7.81 23.17 -5.74
N SER A 119 7.55 24.31 -6.36
CA SER A 119 6.65 25.34 -5.86
C SER A 119 6.06 26.05 -7.08
N PRO A 120 4.74 25.95 -7.32
CA PRO A 120 4.11 26.58 -8.48
C PRO A 120 4.10 28.10 -8.32
N GLN A 121 4.29 28.82 -9.42
CA GLN A 121 4.04 30.25 -9.45
C GLN A 121 2.54 30.47 -9.55
N LEU A 122 1.94 31.11 -8.54
CA LEU A 122 0.51 31.40 -8.52
C LEU A 122 0.22 32.74 -9.18
N SER A 123 -0.95 32.85 -9.82
CA SER A 123 -1.41 34.11 -10.43
C SER A 123 -1.83 35.15 -9.38
N ASP A 124 -2.43 34.69 -8.28
CA ASP A 124 -2.97 35.52 -7.22
C ASP A 124 -2.27 35.28 -5.88
N LEU A 125 -2.37 36.29 -5.00
CA LEU A 125 -1.96 36.16 -3.61
C LEU A 125 -3.10 35.52 -2.81
N ILE A 126 -2.98 34.23 -2.54
CA ILE A 126 -3.98 33.45 -1.80
C ILE A 126 -3.72 33.56 -0.29
N PRO A 127 -4.68 34.03 0.53
CA PRO A 127 -4.56 34.05 1.98
C PRO A 127 -4.48 32.64 2.60
N LEU A 128 -3.84 32.52 3.76
CA LEU A 128 -3.67 31.24 4.47
C LEU A 128 -5.00 30.58 4.86
N ASP A 129 -6.01 31.40 5.19
CA ASP A 129 -7.34 30.99 5.61
C ASP A 129 -8.37 30.94 4.46
N CYS A 130 -7.90 30.92 3.21
CA CYS A 130 -8.79 30.82 2.04
C CYS A 130 -9.60 29.53 2.07
N SER A 131 -10.93 29.66 2.08
CA SER A 131 -11.88 28.55 2.02
C SER A 131 -12.78 28.60 0.77
N ASP A 132 -12.48 29.48 -0.19
CA ASP A 132 -13.25 29.58 -1.43
C ASP A 132 -12.85 28.49 -2.42
N ASN A 133 -13.81 27.64 -2.80
CA ASN A 133 -13.54 26.50 -3.66
C ASN A 133 -13.07 26.93 -5.06
N ILE A 134 -13.55 28.06 -5.59
CA ILE A 134 -13.18 28.51 -6.94
C ILE A 134 -11.70 28.91 -6.94
N THR A 135 -11.27 29.72 -5.98
CA THR A 135 -9.85 30.07 -5.80
C THR A 135 -8.98 28.83 -5.61
N LEU A 136 -9.41 27.87 -4.76
CA LEU A 136 -8.65 26.65 -4.51
C LEU A 136 -8.56 25.73 -5.74
N ILE A 137 -9.64 25.62 -6.53
CA ILE A 137 -9.63 24.85 -7.79
C ILE A 137 -8.67 25.49 -8.80
N ASN A 138 -8.66 26.82 -8.91
CA ASN A 138 -7.71 27.51 -9.77
C ASN A 138 -6.25 27.29 -9.32
N MET A 139 -5.99 27.33 -8.01
CA MET A 139 -4.67 27.00 -7.46
C MET A 139 -4.24 25.56 -7.80
N LEU A 140 -5.17 24.59 -7.74
CA LEU A 140 -4.92 23.21 -8.15
C LEU A 140 -4.62 23.13 -9.67
N TRP A 141 -5.38 23.85 -10.49
CA TRP A 141 -5.17 23.90 -11.93
C TRP A 141 -3.81 24.49 -12.30
N GLU A 142 -3.42 25.61 -11.70
CA GLU A 142 -2.09 26.22 -11.90
C GLU A 142 -0.96 25.28 -11.47
N THR A 143 -1.17 24.54 -10.38
CA THR A 143 -0.25 23.49 -9.93
C THR A 143 -0.11 22.39 -10.98
N GLN A 144 -1.22 21.94 -11.60
CA GLN A 144 -1.17 20.96 -12.70
C GLN A 144 -0.43 21.50 -13.92
N CYS A 145 -0.70 22.73 -14.34
CA CYS A 145 0.03 23.38 -15.44
C CYS A 145 1.53 23.48 -15.13
N TYR A 146 1.89 23.84 -13.89
CA TYR A 146 3.28 23.87 -13.44
C TYR A 146 3.94 22.49 -13.53
N LEU A 147 3.29 21.44 -13.01
CA LEU A 147 3.83 20.07 -13.08
C LEU A 147 4.02 19.61 -14.51
N HIS A 148 3.07 19.90 -15.40
CA HIS A 148 3.19 19.63 -16.83
C HIS A 148 4.40 20.36 -17.45
N SER A 149 4.58 21.65 -17.14
CA SER A 149 5.75 22.42 -17.61
C SER A 149 7.09 21.92 -17.06
N ARG A 150 7.06 21.20 -15.93
CA ARG A 150 8.24 20.63 -15.25
C ARG A 150 8.33 19.11 -15.41
N HIS A 151 7.61 18.54 -16.37
CA HIS A 151 7.54 17.10 -16.60
C HIS A 151 8.94 16.46 -16.67
N GLU A 152 9.89 17.05 -17.38
CA GLU A 152 11.27 16.54 -17.44
C GLU A 152 11.96 16.44 -16.08
N LYS A 153 11.74 17.41 -15.18
CA LYS A 153 12.29 17.36 -13.81
C LYS A 153 11.63 16.28 -12.97
N LEU A 154 10.34 16.04 -13.16
CA LEU A 154 9.61 14.95 -12.51
C LEU A 154 10.11 13.60 -13.01
N VAL A 155 10.33 13.47 -14.32
CA VAL A 155 10.97 12.28 -14.91
C VAL A 155 12.39 12.10 -14.38
N GLN A 156 13.17 13.17 -14.25
CA GLN A 156 14.52 13.12 -13.65
C GLN A 156 14.50 12.67 -12.18
N LEU A 157 13.55 13.16 -11.37
CA LEU A 157 13.34 12.72 -10.00
C LEU A 157 12.95 11.24 -9.97
N GLY A 158 12.06 10.85 -10.87
CA GLY A 158 11.56 9.49 -11.04
C GLY A 158 12.42 8.60 -11.95
N LYS A 159 13.71 8.92 -12.17
CA LYS A 159 14.68 8.06 -12.90
C LYS A 159 14.94 6.76 -12.11
N GLY A 160 13.90 5.98 -11.92
CA GLY A 160 13.99 4.55 -11.74
C GLY A 160 13.98 3.92 -13.12
N GLU A 161 14.96 3.08 -13.41
CA GLU A 161 14.92 2.26 -14.62
C GLU A 161 13.78 1.26 -14.45
N LEU A 162 12.82 1.24 -15.38
CA LEU A 162 11.80 0.19 -15.40
C LEU A 162 12.49 -1.13 -15.77
N ILE A 163 12.42 -2.10 -14.87
CA ILE A 163 13.06 -3.41 -15.04
C ILE A 163 12.08 -4.41 -15.64
N GLU A 164 10.85 -4.44 -15.10
CA GLU A 164 9.77 -5.32 -15.57
C GLU A 164 8.46 -4.51 -15.63
N ASP A 165 7.74 -4.66 -16.74
CA ASP A 165 6.49 -3.95 -17.02
C ASP A 165 5.29 -4.91 -16.99
N GLY A 166 4.62 -5.00 -15.85
CA GLY A 166 3.33 -5.67 -15.72
C GLY A 166 2.17 -4.67 -15.82
N GLU A 167 0.96 -5.17 -16.09
CA GLU A 167 -0.23 -4.32 -16.27
C GLU A 167 -0.52 -3.47 -15.03
N SER A 168 -0.68 -4.11 -13.86
CA SER A 168 -0.96 -3.42 -12.59
C SER A 168 0.22 -3.38 -11.63
N LEU A 169 1.26 -4.21 -11.82
CA LEU A 169 2.45 -4.23 -10.96
C LEU A 169 3.68 -3.98 -11.82
N LYS A 170 4.50 -3.01 -11.45
CA LYS A 170 5.72 -2.64 -12.18
C LYS A 170 6.93 -2.65 -11.27
N LEU A 171 8.06 -3.14 -11.76
CA LEU A 171 9.33 -3.18 -11.02
C LEU A 171 10.25 -2.08 -11.50
N TYR A 172 10.66 -1.20 -10.57
CA TYR A 172 11.58 -0.11 -10.85
C TYR A 172 12.89 -0.30 -10.10
N CYS A 173 14.01 0.07 -10.73
CA CYS A 173 15.32 0.20 -10.11
C CYS A 173 15.63 1.67 -9.84
N LEU A 174 15.55 2.09 -8.59
CA LEU A 174 15.90 3.43 -8.14
C LEU A 174 17.32 3.41 -7.56
N LYS A 175 18.31 3.66 -8.43
CA LYS A 175 19.76 3.57 -8.12
C LYS A 175 20.15 2.14 -7.71
N ASN A 176 20.09 1.83 -6.42
CA ASN A 176 20.47 0.53 -5.84
C ASN A 176 19.32 -0.14 -5.07
N VAL A 177 18.09 0.38 -5.23
CA VAL A 177 16.89 -0.17 -4.57
C VAL A 177 15.88 -0.52 -5.65
N TYR A 178 15.47 -1.77 -5.65
CA TYR A 178 14.41 -2.30 -6.51
C TYR A 178 13.09 -2.21 -5.77
N CYS A 179 12.10 -1.51 -6.34
CA CYS A 179 10.78 -1.38 -5.75
C CYS A 179 9.68 -1.78 -6.71
N ALA A 180 8.72 -2.56 -6.22
CA ALA A 180 7.51 -2.87 -6.96
C ALA A 180 6.40 -1.88 -6.60
N ILE A 181 5.80 -1.29 -7.62
CA ILE A 181 4.68 -0.35 -7.50
C ILE A 181 3.45 -1.00 -8.11
N TYR A 182 2.41 -1.15 -7.30
CA TYR A 182 1.09 -1.56 -7.72
C TYR A 182 0.24 -0.33 -8.03
N SER A 183 -0.35 -0.30 -9.22
CA SER A 183 -1.30 0.71 -9.67
C SER A 183 -2.69 0.10 -9.62
N ASP A 184 -3.61 0.74 -8.91
CA ASP A 184 -5.00 0.28 -8.83
C ASP A 184 -5.68 0.44 -10.20
N PRO A 185 -6.12 -0.66 -10.86
CA PRO A 185 -6.76 -0.58 -12.17
C PRO A 185 -8.10 0.17 -12.15
N LEU A 186 -8.73 0.31 -10.98
CA LEU A 186 -9.97 1.06 -10.82
C LEU A 186 -9.73 2.55 -10.52
N SER A 187 -8.48 2.96 -10.29
CA SER A 187 -8.14 4.34 -9.92
C SER A 187 -6.80 4.80 -10.50
N ASP A 188 -6.85 5.71 -11.47
CA ASP A 188 -5.67 6.32 -12.11
C ASP A 188 -4.76 7.14 -11.17
N SER A 189 -5.17 7.34 -9.91
CA SER A 189 -4.43 8.16 -8.93
C SER A 189 -3.85 7.37 -7.76
N LYS A 190 -4.15 6.07 -7.63
CA LYS A 190 -3.74 5.27 -6.48
C LYS A 190 -2.58 4.35 -6.84
N PHE A 191 -1.42 4.64 -6.26
CA PHE A 191 -0.20 3.87 -6.41
C PHE A 191 0.29 3.40 -5.04
N TYR A 192 0.60 2.11 -4.94
CA TYR A 192 1.03 1.48 -3.71
C TYR A 192 2.41 0.85 -3.91
N ARG A 193 3.37 1.27 -3.08
CA ARG A 193 4.66 0.59 -3.01
C ARG A 193 4.49 -0.72 -2.25
N ILE A 194 4.75 -1.84 -2.90
CA ILE A 194 4.57 -3.17 -2.34
C ILE A 194 5.80 -3.61 -1.54
N PHE A 195 6.98 -3.50 -2.13
CA PHE A 195 8.23 -3.86 -1.46
C PHE A 195 9.41 -3.00 -1.94
N ASN A 196 10.49 -3.05 -1.17
CA ASN A 196 11.82 -2.58 -1.53
C ASN A 196 12.82 -3.71 -1.29
N GLU A 197 13.73 -3.90 -2.23
CA GLU A 197 14.84 -4.85 -2.13
C GLU A 197 16.14 -4.20 -2.62
N ASN A 198 17.28 -4.63 -2.09
CA ASN A 198 18.59 -4.12 -2.50
C ASN A 198 19.28 -5.03 -3.52
N ASP A 199 18.74 -6.22 -3.75
CA ASP A 199 19.29 -7.23 -4.66
C ASP A 199 18.37 -7.49 -5.84
N LEU A 200 18.91 -7.50 -7.05
CA LEU A 200 18.14 -7.64 -8.29
C LEU A 200 17.51 -9.03 -8.42
N GLU A 201 18.23 -10.08 -8.06
CA GLU A 201 17.77 -11.46 -8.22
C GLU A 201 16.61 -11.74 -7.25
N ALA A 202 16.77 -11.36 -5.99
CA ALA A 202 15.72 -11.42 -4.98
C ALA A 202 14.50 -10.59 -5.38
N ALA A 203 14.70 -9.35 -5.85
CA ALA A 203 13.62 -8.47 -6.30
C ALA A 203 12.84 -9.06 -7.48
N THR A 204 13.56 -9.62 -8.48
CA THR A 204 12.96 -10.20 -9.68
C THR A 204 12.18 -11.47 -9.34
N LYS A 205 12.72 -12.33 -8.46
CA LYS A 205 12.02 -13.53 -8.00
C LYS A 205 10.73 -13.19 -7.24
N ARG A 206 10.81 -12.22 -6.33
CA ARG A 206 9.66 -11.74 -5.55
C ARG A 206 8.62 -11.06 -6.44
N TYR A 207 9.07 -10.25 -7.40
CA TYR A 207 8.21 -9.61 -8.39
C TYR A 207 7.45 -10.65 -9.23
N LYS A 208 8.13 -11.66 -9.78
CA LYS A 208 7.49 -12.70 -10.60
C LYS A 208 6.40 -13.43 -9.83
N LEU A 209 6.68 -13.82 -8.58
CA LEU A 209 5.71 -14.46 -7.70
C LEU A 209 4.47 -13.57 -7.45
N LEU A 210 4.67 -12.28 -7.20
CA LEU A 210 3.58 -11.36 -6.91
C LEU A 210 2.80 -10.94 -8.16
N ASN A 211 3.47 -10.69 -9.28
CA ASN A 211 2.85 -10.22 -10.52
C ASN A 211 1.86 -11.25 -11.08
N GLU A 212 2.09 -12.55 -10.86
CA GLU A 212 1.19 -13.61 -11.29
C GLU A 212 -0.15 -13.61 -10.54
N LYS A 213 -0.19 -13.20 -9.26
CA LYS A 213 -1.37 -13.41 -8.39
C LYS A 213 -1.96 -12.13 -7.81
N LEU A 214 -1.13 -11.16 -7.49
CA LEU A 214 -1.54 -9.92 -6.81
C LEU A 214 -2.55 -9.11 -7.62
N PRO A 215 -2.38 -8.85 -8.94
CA PRO A 215 -3.35 -8.08 -9.71
C PRO A 215 -4.74 -8.71 -9.72
N HIS A 216 -4.80 -10.03 -9.91
CA HIS A 216 -6.05 -10.80 -9.94
C HIS A 216 -6.74 -10.85 -8.59
N LEU A 217 -6.00 -11.00 -7.49
CA LEU A 217 -6.59 -10.98 -6.15
C LEU A 217 -7.07 -9.58 -5.77
N ALA A 218 -6.30 -8.54 -6.10
CA ALA A 218 -6.65 -7.17 -5.76
C ALA A 218 -7.87 -6.66 -6.54
N SER A 219 -8.05 -7.05 -7.81
CA SER A 219 -9.21 -6.64 -8.62
C SER A 219 -10.55 -7.18 -8.10
N CYS A 220 -10.53 -8.20 -7.23
CA CYS A 220 -11.74 -8.71 -6.60
C CYS A 220 -12.33 -7.76 -5.56
N TYR A 221 -11.56 -6.78 -5.08
CA TYR A 221 -11.98 -5.85 -4.03
C TYR A 221 -12.55 -4.58 -4.64
N LYS A 222 -13.73 -4.14 -4.14
CA LYS A 222 -14.36 -2.87 -4.54
C LYS A 222 -13.45 -1.66 -4.27
N GLU A 223 -12.70 -1.69 -3.17
CA GLU A 223 -11.66 -0.71 -2.87
C GLU A 223 -10.42 -1.40 -2.31
N VAL A 224 -9.28 -1.14 -2.95
CA VAL A 224 -7.98 -1.63 -2.49
C VAL A 224 -7.37 -0.61 -1.53
N ASN A 225 -7.06 -1.05 -0.31
CA ASN A 225 -6.36 -0.24 0.68
C ASN A 225 -5.03 -0.89 1.10
N VAL A 226 -4.23 -0.15 1.86
CA VAL A 226 -2.89 -0.60 2.30
C VAL A 226 -2.96 -1.85 3.18
N ALA A 227 -3.98 -1.99 4.02
CA ALA A 227 -4.13 -3.16 4.89
C ALA A 227 -4.43 -4.40 4.03
N THR A 228 -5.42 -4.31 3.14
CA THR A 228 -5.80 -5.39 2.22
C THR A 228 -4.61 -5.86 1.38
N LEU A 229 -3.86 -4.96 0.74
CA LEU A 229 -2.68 -5.32 -0.04
C LEU A 229 -1.61 -6.01 0.81
N LYS A 230 -1.37 -5.55 2.04
CA LYS A 230 -0.42 -6.20 2.95
C LYS A 230 -0.83 -7.63 3.27
N HIS A 231 -2.11 -7.89 3.49
CA HIS A 231 -2.62 -9.24 3.73
C HIS A 231 -2.45 -10.12 2.48
N ILE A 232 -2.85 -9.63 1.30
CA ILE A 232 -2.71 -10.38 0.04
C ILE A 232 -1.24 -10.75 -0.21
N VAL A 233 -0.33 -9.77 -0.13
CA VAL A 233 1.11 -9.98 -0.36
C VAL A 233 1.66 -11.00 0.64
N LYS A 234 1.31 -10.89 1.92
CA LYS A 234 1.75 -11.83 2.96
C LYS A 234 1.25 -13.25 2.70
N SER A 235 0.00 -13.40 2.25
CA SER A 235 -0.59 -14.71 1.93
C SER A 235 0.09 -15.35 0.72
N ILE A 236 0.35 -14.58 -0.34
CA ILE A 236 1.10 -15.07 -1.52
C ILE A 236 2.51 -15.52 -1.13
N GLU A 237 3.20 -14.73 -0.30
CA GLU A 237 4.57 -15.06 0.14
C GLU A 237 4.63 -16.28 1.05
N ARG A 238 3.62 -16.47 1.91
CA ARG A 238 3.52 -17.62 2.79
C ARG A 238 3.18 -18.91 2.03
N PHE A 239 2.37 -18.79 0.98
CA PHE A 239 1.86 -19.93 0.21
C PHE A 239 2.06 -19.75 -1.30
N PRO A 240 3.31 -19.74 -1.81
CA PRO A 240 3.60 -19.40 -3.20
C PRO A 240 3.02 -20.40 -4.20
N HIS A 241 2.78 -21.64 -3.81
CA HIS A 241 2.24 -22.70 -4.67
C HIS A 241 0.71 -22.79 -4.66
N TYR A 242 0.03 -22.01 -3.83
CA TYR A 242 -1.42 -22.09 -3.70
C TYR A 242 -2.07 -21.41 -4.90
N SER A 243 -3.12 -22.02 -5.45
CA SER A 243 -3.89 -21.40 -6.54
C SER A 243 -4.63 -20.16 -6.04
N LEU A 244 -5.14 -19.33 -6.97
CA LEU A 244 -5.89 -18.12 -6.63
C LEU A 244 -7.09 -18.42 -5.72
N ALA A 245 -7.76 -19.56 -5.94
CA ALA A 245 -8.89 -20.01 -5.12
C ALA A 245 -8.48 -20.37 -3.68
N HIS A 246 -7.33 -21.02 -3.49
CA HIS A 246 -6.83 -21.31 -2.14
C HIS A 246 -6.47 -20.01 -1.39
N LEU A 247 -5.80 -19.09 -2.08
CA LEU A 247 -5.39 -17.82 -1.47
C LEU A 247 -6.60 -16.93 -1.13
N SER A 248 -7.61 -16.87 -2.00
CA SER A 248 -8.81 -16.08 -1.73
C SER A 248 -9.57 -16.60 -0.51
N LEU A 249 -9.67 -17.93 -0.32
CA LEU A 249 -10.27 -18.53 0.89
C LEU A 249 -9.55 -18.14 2.18
N ILE A 250 -8.22 -18.16 2.17
CA ILE A 250 -7.41 -17.81 3.36
C ILE A 250 -7.58 -16.33 3.69
N ILE A 251 -7.54 -15.46 2.68
CA ILE A 251 -7.71 -14.02 2.88
C ILE A 251 -9.13 -13.71 3.36
N ASP A 252 -10.13 -14.47 2.89
CA ASP A 252 -11.52 -14.38 3.34
C ASP A 252 -11.69 -14.81 4.81
N ALA A 253 -11.17 -15.97 5.18
CA ALA A 253 -11.21 -16.50 6.54
C ALA A 253 -10.57 -15.54 7.57
N GLU A 254 -9.48 -14.87 7.19
CA GLU A 254 -8.77 -13.94 8.07
C GLU A 254 -9.48 -12.57 8.21
N ASN A 255 -10.35 -12.17 7.27
CA ASN A 255 -10.90 -10.81 7.20
C ASN A 255 -12.43 -10.70 7.15
N CYS A 256 -13.19 -11.80 7.25
CA CYS A 256 -14.66 -11.80 7.13
C CYS A 256 -15.11 -11.05 5.86
N LEU A 257 -14.62 -11.44 4.67
CA LEU A 257 -15.05 -10.78 3.44
C LEU A 257 -16.54 -11.06 3.22
N GLU A 258 -17.18 -10.15 2.48
CA GLU A 258 -18.43 -10.47 1.81
C GLU A 258 -18.12 -11.55 0.75
N THR A 259 -18.88 -12.65 0.79
CA THR A 259 -18.83 -13.81 -0.13
C THR A 259 -18.76 -13.43 -1.62
N GLU A 260 -19.20 -12.21 -1.96
CA GLU A 260 -19.15 -11.60 -3.29
C GLU A 260 -17.72 -11.40 -3.83
N ASN A 261 -16.72 -11.12 -2.98
CA ASN A 261 -15.34 -10.90 -3.43
C ASN A 261 -14.63 -12.22 -3.76
N PHE A 262 -14.93 -13.28 -3.00
CA PHE A 262 -14.44 -14.63 -3.28
C PHE A 262 -14.96 -15.11 -4.64
N LEU A 263 -16.25 -14.93 -4.90
CA LEU A 263 -16.90 -15.19 -6.19
C LEU A 263 -16.17 -14.55 -7.37
N ARG A 264 -15.90 -13.23 -7.29
CA ARG A 264 -15.18 -12.50 -8.35
C ARG A 264 -13.78 -13.05 -8.60
N CYS A 265 -13.08 -13.48 -7.55
CA CYS A 265 -11.76 -14.09 -7.65
C CYS A 265 -11.80 -15.46 -8.32
N VAL A 266 -12.76 -16.29 -7.95
CA VAL A 266 -12.94 -17.61 -8.58
C VAL A 266 -13.41 -17.45 -10.02
N ASP A 267 -14.33 -16.54 -10.32
CA ASP A 267 -14.75 -16.20 -11.68
C ASP A 267 -13.58 -15.72 -12.54
N HIS A 268 -12.69 -14.85 -12.02
CA HIS A 268 -11.48 -14.44 -12.73
C HIS A 268 -10.55 -15.63 -13.03
N SER A 269 -10.39 -16.56 -12.08
CA SER A 269 -9.57 -17.76 -12.29
C SER A 269 -10.18 -18.73 -13.34
N MET A 270 -11.51 -18.80 -13.40
CA MET A 270 -12.27 -19.61 -14.37
C MET A 270 -12.33 -18.96 -15.77
N LEU A 271 -12.54 -17.64 -15.84
CA LEU A 271 -12.66 -16.87 -17.08
C LEU A 271 -11.33 -16.79 -17.84
N ALA A 272 -10.19 -16.74 -17.14
CA ALA A 272 -8.87 -16.72 -17.75
C ALA A 272 -8.52 -18.01 -18.51
N THR A 273 -9.13 -19.15 -18.13
CA THR A 273 -8.72 -20.49 -18.60
C THR A 273 -9.83 -21.27 -19.30
N LYS A 274 -11.11 -20.91 -19.08
CA LYS A 274 -12.30 -21.64 -19.55
C LYS A 274 -12.31 -23.13 -19.16
N ASP A 275 -11.64 -23.50 -18.07
CA ASP A 275 -11.58 -24.88 -17.61
C ASP A 275 -11.94 -24.99 -16.12
N ALA A 276 -13.05 -25.68 -15.84
CA ALA A 276 -13.52 -25.96 -14.48
C ALA A 276 -12.59 -26.91 -13.70
N SER A 277 -11.65 -27.57 -14.38
CA SER A 277 -10.65 -28.45 -13.75
C SER A 277 -9.75 -27.72 -12.74
N MET A 278 -9.57 -26.40 -12.88
CA MET A 278 -8.70 -25.60 -12.03
C MET A 278 -9.19 -25.47 -10.57
N LEU A 279 -10.49 -25.63 -10.32
CA LEU A 279 -11.04 -25.67 -8.94
C LEU A 279 -10.58 -26.89 -8.15
N ASN A 280 -10.13 -27.93 -8.88
CA ASN A 280 -9.66 -29.19 -8.33
C ASN A 280 -8.13 -29.27 -8.28
N GLU A 281 -7.42 -28.17 -8.56
CA GLU A 281 -5.98 -28.09 -8.34
C GLU A 281 -5.64 -28.43 -6.89
N LEU A 282 -4.60 -29.23 -6.73
CA LEU A 282 -4.10 -29.62 -5.43
C LEU A 282 -2.92 -28.73 -5.06
N ASN A 283 -2.94 -28.21 -3.83
CA ASN A 283 -1.79 -27.54 -3.25
C ASN A 283 -0.67 -28.56 -2.93
N ASN A 284 0.49 -28.10 -2.45
CA ASN A 284 1.62 -28.97 -2.11
C ASN A 284 1.36 -29.97 -0.97
N ILE A 285 0.30 -29.76 -0.18
CA ILE A 285 -0.13 -30.70 0.86
C ILE A 285 -1.00 -31.81 0.25
N GLY A 286 -1.46 -31.61 -0.98
CA GLY A 286 -2.31 -32.52 -1.74
C GLY A 286 -3.78 -32.23 -1.57
N GLU A 287 -4.18 -30.99 -1.22
CA GLU A 287 -5.56 -30.60 -0.92
C GLU A 287 -6.10 -29.61 -1.95
N SER A 288 -7.41 -29.68 -2.24
CA SER A 288 -8.08 -28.70 -3.12
C SER A 288 -8.68 -27.55 -2.34
N ALA A 289 -9.12 -26.49 -3.04
CA ALA A 289 -9.78 -25.34 -2.43
C ALA A 289 -11.02 -25.76 -1.61
N LEU A 290 -11.74 -26.81 -2.04
CA LEU A 290 -12.89 -27.34 -1.31
C LEU A 290 -12.50 -27.99 0.03
N HIS A 291 -11.32 -28.63 0.11
CA HIS A 291 -10.80 -29.16 1.37
C HIS A 291 -10.45 -28.02 2.34
N GLU A 292 -9.79 -26.97 1.85
CA GLU A 292 -9.41 -25.80 2.65
C GLU A 292 -10.64 -25.04 3.17
N ALA A 293 -11.67 -24.88 2.34
CA ALA A 293 -12.93 -24.26 2.76
C ALA A 293 -13.62 -25.05 3.90
N CYS A 294 -13.58 -26.39 3.82
CA CYS A 294 -14.10 -27.27 4.87
C CYS A 294 -13.27 -27.18 6.17
N LEU A 295 -11.93 -27.08 6.08
CA LEU A 295 -11.06 -26.93 7.25
C LEU A 295 -11.25 -25.58 7.95
N ASN A 296 -11.49 -24.51 7.19
CA ASN A 296 -11.69 -23.16 7.73
C ASN A 296 -13.15 -22.87 8.13
N LYS A 297 -14.05 -23.86 8.07
CA LYS A 297 -15.47 -23.74 8.48
C LYS A 297 -16.25 -22.68 7.70
N LEU A 298 -16.09 -22.64 6.37
CA LEU A 298 -16.72 -21.65 5.49
C LEU A 298 -17.85 -22.29 4.65
N PRO A 299 -19.07 -22.50 5.20
CA PRO A 299 -20.15 -23.21 4.50
C PRO A 299 -20.64 -22.50 3.23
N ASP A 300 -20.69 -21.16 3.22
CA ASP A 300 -21.10 -20.39 2.05
C ASP A 300 -20.11 -20.56 0.89
N ASN A 301 -18.81 -20.55 1.19
CA ASN A 301 -17.76 -20.76 0.19
C ASN A 301 -17.73 -22.22 -0.31
N VAL A 302 -18.06 -23.19 0.56
CA VAL A 302 -18.25 -24.60 0.16
C VAL A 302 -19.42 -24.73 -0.83
N ASN A 303 -20.58 -24.15 -0.52
CA ASN A 303 -21.75 -24.17 -1.41
C ASN A 303 -21.41 -23.55 -2.76
N MET A 304 -20.71 -22.41 -2.74
CA MET A 304 -20.32 -21.71 -3.96
C MET A 304 -19.36 -22.53 -4.83
N LEU A 305 -18.31 -23.10 -4.23
CA LEU A 305 -17.36 -23.95 -4.95
C LEU A 305 -18.06 -25.15 -5.62
N LEU A 306 -19.03 -25.76 -4.94
CA LEU A 306 -19.83 -26.87 -5.49
C LEU A 306 -20.73 -26.40 -6.66
N GLN A 307 -21.38 -25.25 -6.53
CA GLN A 307 -22.16 -24.64 -7.62
C GLN A 307 -21.30 -24.32 -8.85
N MET A 308 -20.03 -23.96 -8.64
CA MET A 308 -19.06 -23.72 -9.70
C MET A 308 -18.42 -25.01 -10.27
N GLY A 309 -18.80 -26.19 -9.77
CA GLY A 309 -18.36 -27.49 -10.30
C GLY A 309 -17.12 -28.09 -9.64
N ALA A 310 -16.76 -27.67 -8.43
CA ALA A 310 -15.72 -28.32 -7.65
C ALA A 310 -16.11 -29.78 -7.31
N ASN A 311 -15.15 -30.71 -7.37
CA ASN A 311 -15.41 -32.13 -7.16
C ASN A 311 -15.45 -32.47 -5.67
N SER A 312 -16.65 -32.72 -5.14
CA SER A 312 -16.92 -33.17 -3.76
C SER A 312 -16.29 -34.53 -3.43
N SER A 313 -16.04 -35.36 -4.44
CA SER A 313 -15.47 -36.72 -4.32
C SER A 313 -13.97 -36.77 -4.61
N LEU A 314 -13.29 -35.62 -4.73
CA LEU A 314 -11.86 -35.59 -4.94
C LEU A 314 -11.13 -36.07 -3.69
N SER A 315 -10.46 -37.22 -3.80
CA SER A 315 -9.62 -37.73 -2.72
C SER A 315 -8.26 -37.06 -2.77
N ALA A 316 -8.00 -36.23 -1.77
CA ALA A 316 -6.84 -35.36 -1.66
C ALA A 316 -6.18 -35.61 -0.29
N SER A 317 -4.86 -35.80 -0.24
CA SER A 317 -4.12 -36.22 0.98
C SER A 317 -4.76 -37.41 1.72
N TYR A 318 -5.28 -38.38 0.95
CA TYR A 318 -5.97 -39.58 1.42
C TYR A 318 -7.33 -39.39 2.08
N ARG A 319 -7.81 -38.15 2.17
CA ARG A 319 -9.12 -37.77 2.73
C ARG A 319 -10.01 -37.16 1.64
N TYR A 320 -11.27 -36.95 1.97
CA TYR A 320 -12.23 -36.23 1.13
C TYR A 320 -12.66 -34.94 1.85
N PRO A 321 -13.24 -33.94 1.17
CA PRO A 321 -13.65 -32.68 1.79
C PRO A 321 -14.54 -32.88 3.03
N VAL A 322 -15.43 -33.87 2.98
CA VAL A 322 -16.30 -34.22 4.13
C VAL A 322 -15.52 -34.69 5.36
N HIS A 323 -14.40 -35.41 5.17
CA HIS A 323 -13.55 -35.83 6.28
C HIS A 323 -12.85 -34.63 6.92
N CYS A 324 -12.47 -33.62 6.11
CA CYS A 324 -11.94 -32.36 6.62
C CYS A 324 -12.98 -31.60 7.45
N ALA A 325 -14.21 -31.46 6.95
CA ALA A 325 -15.31 -30.81 7.67
C ALA A 325 -15.61 -31.51 9.01
N MET A 326 -15.64 -32.84 9.00
CA MET A 326 -15.82 -33.65 10.21
C MET A 326 -14.65 -33.53 11.18
N GLN A 327 -13.41 -33.45 10.68
CA GLN A 327 -12.23 -33.29 11.53
C GLN A 327 -12.28 -31.98 12.32
N VAL A 328 -12.83 -30.90 11.77
CA VAL A 328 -12.94 -29.61 12.45
C VAL A 328 -14.29 -29.41 13.16
N ASP A 329 -15.16 -30.42 13.14
CA ASP A 329 -16.52 -30.40 13.71
C ASP A 329 -17.38 -29.24 13.15
N CYS A 330 -17.42 -29.15 11.81
CA CYS A 330 -18.25 -28.17 11.12
C CYS A 330 -19.46 -28.84 10.46
N ILE A 331 -20.58 -28.89 11.20
CA ILE A 331 -21.83 -29.51 10.75
C ILE A 331 -22.38 -28.81 9.51
N SER A 332 -22.33 -27.47 9.46
CA SER A 332 -22.87 -26.69 8.33
C SER A 332 -22.17 -27.01 7.00
N CYS A 333 -20.84 -27.22 6.99
CA CYS A 333 -20.13 -27.64 5.78
C CYS A 333 -20.53 -29.06 5.35
N VAL A 334 -20.82 -29.96 6.30
CA VAL A 334 -21.28 -31.32 6.01
C VAL A 334 -22.69 -31.31 5.43
N GLU A 335 -23.60 -30.50 5.99
CA GLU A 335 -24.97 -30.34 5.48
C GLU A 335 -24.94 -29.89 4.02
N VAL A 336 -24.17 -28.85 3.70
CA VAL A 336 -24.00 -28.34 2.33
C VAL A 336 -23.43 -29.42 1.40
N LEU A 337 -22.41 -30.17 1.83
CA LEU A 337 -21.84 -31.25 1.02
C LEU A 337 -22.85 -32.39 0.77
N HIS A 338 -23.65 -32.73 1.78
CA HIS A 338 -24.65 -33.79 1.70
C HIS A 338 -25.83 -33.40 0.81
N GLU A 339 -26.30 -32.16 0.91
CA GLU A 339 -27.35 -31.61 0.06
C GLU A 339 -26.96 -31.64 -1.43
N TYR A 340 -25.69 -31.37 -1.73
CA TYR A 340 -25.18 -31.40 -3.09
C TYR A 340 -24.94 -32.84 -3.60
N ASP A 341 -24.35 -33.71 -2.78
CA ASP A 341 -24.07 -35.10 -3.13
C ASP A 341 -24.31 -36.05 -1.93
N ASN A 342 -25.39 -36.81 -2.02
CA ASN A 342 -25.85 -37.73 -0.98
C ASN A 342 -24.86 -38.87 -0.69
N ASP A 343 -23.98 -39.22 -1.63
CA ASP A 343 -23.06 -40.35 -1.48
C ASP A 343 -21.74 -39.97 -0.81
N VAL A 344 -21.47 -38.68 -0.59
CA VAL A 344 -20.23 -38.17 0.01
C VAL A 344 -19.97 -38.77 1.40
N LEU A 345 -21.02 -39.01 2.20
CA LEU A 345 -20.91 -39.61 3.54
C LEU A 345 -20.49 -41.09 3.54
N LYS A 346 -20.65 -41.77 2.41
CA LYS A 346 -20.29 -43.19 2.23
C LYS A 346 -18.83 -43.37 1.81
N LEU A 347 -18.17 -42.29 1.41
CA LEU A 347 -16.77 -42.33 0.99
C LEU A 347 -15.89 -42.73 2.18
N ALA A 348 -15.06 -43.75 1.98
CA ALA A 348 -14.09 -44.23 2.96
C ALA A 348 -12.70 -43.67 2.62
N GLU A 349 -12.04 -43.02 3.59
CA GLU A 349 -10.70 -42.48 3.42
C GLU A 349 -9.69 -43.57 3.04
N LYS A 350 -8.65 -43.22 2.28
CA LYS A 350 -7.75 -44.20 1.66
C LYS A 350 -6.77 -44.87 2.61
N ILE A 351 -6.45 -44.27 3.77
CA ILE A 351 -5.45 -44.83 4.70
C ILE A 351 -6.07 -45.89 5.61
N TYR A 352 -7.14 -45.54 6.32
CA TYR A 352 -7.73 -46.40 7.35
C TYR A 352 -9.07 -47.01 6.94
N GLY A 353 -9.63 -46.63 5.78
CA GLY A 353 -10.96 -47.07 5.35
C GLY A 353 -12.10 -46.52 6.20
N ASN A 354 -11.84 -45.50 7.01
CA ASN A 354 -12.85 -44.85 7.83
C ASN A 354 -13.77 -44.01 6.95
N THR A 355 -15.07 -44.14 7.16
CA THR A 355 -16.03 -43.16 6.60
C THR A 355 -16.04 -41.89 7.44
N ALA A 356 -16.62 -40.81 6.90
CA ALA A 356 -16.77 -39.54 7.62
C ALA A 356 -17.36 -39.70 9.04
N MET A 357 -18.28 -40.65 9.23
CA MET A 357 -18.91 -40.97 10.53
C MET A 357 -17.95 -41.63 11.54
N HIS A 358 -16.90 -42.31 11.09
CA HIS A 358 -15.88 -42.88 11.97
C HIS A 358 -14.98 -41.79 12.57
N CYS A 359 -14.75 -40.68 11.85
CA CYS A 359 -13.98 -39.53 12.35
C CYS A 359 -14.68 -38.79 13.51
N LEU A 360 -16.00 -38.89 13.65
CA LEU A 360 -16.75 -38.37 14.79
C LEU A 360 -16.55 -39.22 16.06
N LYS A 361 -16.41 -40.54 15.92
CA LYS A 361 -16.32 -41.49 17.05
C LYS A 361 -14.96 -41.48 17.75
N SER A 362 -13.90 -41.01 17.11
CA SER A 362 -12.55 -40.96 17.72
C SER A 362 -12.33 -39.79 18.68
N LYS A 363 -13.34 -38.92 18.88
CA LYS A 363 -13.27 -37.71 19.71
C LYS A 363 -14.22 -37.69 20.92
N GLN A 364 -15.03 -38.74 21.11
CA GLN A 364 -15.73 -39.01 22.38
C GLN A 364 -14.85 -39.88 23.25
#